data_AF-A0A354I4M3-F1
#
_entry.id   AF-A0A354I4M3-F1
#
_cell.length_a   1.000
_cell.length_b   1.000
_cell.length_c   1.000
_cell.angle_alpha   90.00
_cell.angle_beta   90.00
_cell.angle_gamma   90.00
#
_symmetry.space_group_name_H-M   'P 1'
#
loop_
_entity.id
_entity.type
_entity.pdbx_description
1 polymer ?
#
loop_
_entity_poly.entity_id
_entity_poly.type
_entity_poly.pdbx_seq_one_letter_code
_entity_poly.pdbx_strand_id
1 'polypeptide(L)'
;LDYVVQKAIELQMPVAINLSFGNNNGAHDGQSLFENYITELNGVWKNVIAVASGNEGDARHHAQVQLKDSEVSLSFAIGPNERSMSLQIWKQFSDDFQIQIESPSGQRVSVIREEENAISYNLGGNKLLTFYGSPTPYTTSQEIFVEWIPRGAQTFVETGIWKVIFTPESIKDGTVNLWLPTIEAVGLSTGFLTPEPETTLTVPSAARNVITVGAYRSETDSMASFSGRGNTTDRRYMPTLVAPGVGITTAIPGGGYGSRTGTSIAAPFVTGSAALMMEWGIVRGNDPYLYGEKIKAYLIRGARALLGFEEYPNPQTGWGALCLRDSLPV
;
A
#
# COMPACT_ATOMS: atom_id res chain seq x y z
N LEU A 1 -17.39 1.97 -5.43
CA LEU A 1 -17.03 0.99 -6.48
C LEU A 1 -18.28 0.32 -7.03
N ASP A 2 -19.06 -0.39 -6.20
CA ASP A 2 -20.35 -0.99 -6.60
C ASP A 2 -21.22 -0.05 -7.44
N TYR A 3 -21.56 1.13 -6.91
CA TYR A 3 -22.37 2.14 -7.60
C TYR A 3 -21.88 2.44 -9.03
N VAL A 4 -20.56 2.55 -9.25
CA VAL A 4 -19.98 2.86 -10.56
C VAL A 4 -20.20 1.70 -11.53
N VAL A 5 -19.98 0.47 -11.07
CA VAL A 5 -20.20 -0.74 -11.88
C VAL A 5 -21.69 -0.93 -12.17
N GLN A 6 -22.57 -0.77 -11.18
CA GLN A 6 -24.02 -0.86 -11.37
C GLN A 6 -24.52 0.20 -12.36
N LYS A 7 -24.02 1.44 -12.27
CA LYS A 7 -24.37 2.50 -13.22
C LYS A 7 -23.85 2.20 -14.63
N ALA A 8 -22.67 1.60 -14.77
CA ALA A 8 -22.13 1.16 -16.05
C ALA A 8 -22.98 0.05 -16.70
N ILE A 9 -23.50 -0.89 -15.89
CA ILE A 9 -24.45 -1.92 -16.33
C ILE A 9 -25.76 -1.27 -16.79
N GLU A 10 -26.33 -0.38 -15.99
CA GLU A 10 -27.58 0.34 -16.30
C GLU A 10 -27.49 1.12 -17.62
N LEU A 11 -26.35 1.80 -17.85
CA LEU A 11 -26.07 2.55 -19.07
C LEU A 11 -25.59 1.67 -20.23
N GLN A 12 -25.35 0.38 -20.00
CA GLN A 12 -24.76 -0.56 -20.95
C GLN A 12 -23.40 -0.11 -21.52
N MET A 13 -22.58 0.56 -20.72
CA MET A 13 -21.28 1.09 -21.13
C MET A 13 -20.12 0.36 -20.43
N PRO A 14 -18.98 0.10 -21.11
CA PRO A 14 -17.77 -0.32 -20.42
C PRO A 14 -17.26 0.80 -19.49
N VAL A 15 -16.52 0.44 -18.44
CA VAL A 15 -16.07 1.41 -17.43
C VAL A 15 -14.63 1.18 -16.99
N ALA A 16 -13.82 2.25 -17.04
CA ALA A 16 -12.49 2.28 -16.44
C ALA A 16 -12.58 3.04 -15.10
N ILE A 17 -12.13 2.41 -14.02
CA ILE A 17 -12.26 2.93 -12.66
C ILE A 17 -10.87 3.32 -12.16
N ASN A 18 -10.72 4.58 -11.75
CA ASN A 18 -9.51 5.07 -11.09
C ASN A 18 -9.70 5.08 -9.56
N LEU A 19 -8.82 4.40 -8.84
CA LEU A 19 -8.75 4.43 -7.38
C LEU A 19 -7.44 5.07 -6.91
N SER A 20 -7.46 6.39 -6.75
CA SER A 20 -6.36 7.19 -6.21
C SER A 20 -6.46 7.34 -4.69
N PHE A 21 -6.47 6.21 -3.99
CA PHE A 21 -6.62 6.12 -2.53
C PHE A 21 -5.82 4.92 -2.01
N GLY A 22 -5.25 5.06 -0.82
CA GLY A 22 -4.76 3.92 -0.06
C GLY A 22 -4.33 4.30 1.35
N ASN A 23 -4.09 3.29 2.17
CA ASN A 23 -3.52 3.42 3.51
C ASN A 23 -2.56 2.26 3.79
N ASN A 24 -1.89 2.26 4.94
CA ASN A 24 -0.97 1.19 5.34
C ASN A 24 -1.63 0.13 6.24
N ASN A 25 -2.95 0.15 6.38
CA ASN A 25 -3.68 -0.74 7.26
C ASN A 25 -4.06 -2.03 6.54
N GLY A 26 -3.22 -3.05 6.68
CA GLY A 26 -3.43 -4.40 6.17
C GLY A 26 -2.13 -5.18 6.03
N ALA A 27 -2.25 -6.43 5.62
CA ALA A 27 -1.10 -7.33 5.44
C ALA A 27 -0.32 -7.08 4.14
N HIS A 28 -0.86 -6.26 3.23
CA HIS A 28 -0.29 -6.00 1.89
C HIS A 28 -0.11 -7.26 1.03
N ASP A 29 -0.96 -8.28 1.26
CA ASP A 29 -0.98 -9.56 0.53
C ASP A 29 -2.16 -9.68 -0.45
N GLY A 30 -3.02 -8.66 -0.52
CA GLY A 30 -4.22 -8.66 -1.37
C GLY A 30 -5.41 -9.44 -0.79
N GLN A 31 -5.37 -9.83 0.49
CA GLN A 31 -6.39 -10.69 1.11
C GLN A 31 -7.30 -9.98 2.12
N SER A 32 -7.16 -8.66 2.32
CA SER A 32 -8.16 -7.93 3.12
C SER A 32 -9.55 -8.03 2.50
N LEU A 33 -10.61 -7.86 3.31
CA LEU A 33 -11.99 -7.88 2.80
C LEU A 33 -12.20 -6.88 1.66
N PHE A 34 -11.56 -5.71 1.74
CA PHE A 34 -11.67 -4.69 0.71
C PHE A 34 -10.93 -5.08 -0.59
N GLU A 35 -9.74 -5.66 -0.48
CA GLU A 35 -8.97 -6.13 -1.63
C GLU A 35 -9.64 -7.34 -2.32
N ASN A 36 -10.18 -8.27 -1.55
CA ASN A 36 -10.98 -9.38 -2.07
C ASN A 36 -12.23 -8.86 -2.79
N TYR A 37 -12.94 -7.90 -2.19
CA TYR A 37 -14.10 -7.28 -2.84
C TYR A 37 -13.73 -6.61 -4.18
N ILE A 38 -12.63 -5.87 -4.24
CA ILE A 38 -12.15 -5.25 -5.49
C ILE A 38 -11.76 -6.31 -6.52
N THR A 39 -11.07 -7.37 -6.09
CA THR A 39 -10.64 -8.49 -6.92
C THR A 39 -11.85 -9.15 -7.61
N GLU A 40 -12.90 -9.45 -6.84
CA GLU A 40 -14.13 -10.04 -7.35
C GLU A 40 -14.91 -9.08 -8.26
N LEU A 41 -14.94 -7.79 -7.91
CA LEU A 41 -15.64 -6.78 -8.71
C LEU A 41 -15.05 -6.64 -10.12
N ASN A 42 -13.75 -6.88 -10.31
CA ASN A 42 -13.14 -6.88 -11.64
C ASN A 42 -13.67 -8.01 -12.55
N GLY A 43 -14.35 -9.02 -11.99
CA GLY A 43 -15.09 -10.04 -12.73
C GLY A 43 -16.52 -9.66 -13.12
N VAL A 44 -17.04 -8.51 -12.66
CA VAL A 44 -18.43 -8.07 -12.87
C VAL A 44 -18.50 -7.01 -13.96
N TRP A 45 -19.22 -7.29 -15.06
CA TRP A 45 -19.35 -6.37 -16.20
C TRP A 45 -18.01 -6.05 -16.91
N LYS A 46 -18.07 -5.26 -17.98
CA LYS A 46 -16.92 -4.87 -18.79
C LYS A 46 -16.15 -3.74 -18.08
N ASN A 47 -15.39 -4.08 -17.05
CA ASN A 47 -14.66 -3.11 -16.24
C ASN A 47 -13.15 -3.36 -16.17
N VAL A 48 -12.42 -2.30 -15.82
CA VAL A 48 -11.00 -2.32 -15.45
C VAL A 48 -10.81 -1.39 -14.27
N ILE A 49 -10.06 -1.83 -13.26
CA ILE A 49 -9.74 -1.02 -12.07
C ILE A 49 -8.24 -0.74 -12.03
N ALA A 50 -7.86 0.54 -12.06
CA ALA A 50 -6.50 0.99 -11.82
C ALA A 50 -6.38 1.60 -10.42
N VAL A 51 -5.36 1.22 -9.68
CA VAL A 51 -5.15 1.64 -8.28
C VAL A 51 -3.77 2.30 -8.15
N ALA A 52 -3.70 3.48 -7.56
CA ALA A 52 -2.44 4.14 -7.26
C ALA A 52 -1.63 3.31 -6.24
N SER A 53 -0.32 3.16 -6.43
CA SER A 53 0.51 2.33 -5.54
C SER A 53 0.79 2.95 -4.16
N GLY A 54 0.47 4.22 -3.94
CA GLY A 54 0.77 4.96 -2.71
C GLY A 54 2.03 5.82 -2.81
N ASN A 55 2.23 6.72 -1.84
CA ASN A 55 3.34 7.67 -1.80
C ASN A 55 4.33 7.38 -0.65
N GLU A 56 4.46 6.11 -0.25
CA GLU A 56 5.21 5.70 0.95
C GLU A 56 6.64 5.23 0.66
N GLY A 57 7.08 5.23 -0.60
CA GLY A 57 8.34 4.61 -1.04
C GLY A 57 9.61 5.19 -0.43
N ASP A 58 9.58 6.43 0.06
CA ASP A 58 10.66 7.10 0.79
C ASP A 58 10.23 7.64 2.16
N ALA A 59 9.03 7.25 2.64
CA ALA A 59 8.44 7.80 3.86
C ALA A 59 9.01 7.19 5.16
N ARG A 60 9.69 6.03 5.06
CA ARG A 60 10.21 5.25 6.21
C ARG A 60 9.09 4.72 7.13
N HIS A 61 7.94 4.43 6.57
CA HIS A 61 6.77 3.92 7.30
C HIS A 61 6.58 2.41 7.19
N HIS A 62 7.51 1.71 6.54
CA HIS A 62 7.60 0.26 6.56
C HIS A 62 8.94 -0.18 7.13
N ALA A 63 8.94 -1.24 7.92
CA ALA A 63 10.14 -1.95 8.30
C ALA A 63 9.83 -3.44 8.47
N GLN A 64 10.86 -4.27 8.29
CA GLN A 64 10.76 -5.71 8.42
C GLN A 64 11.85 -6.22 9.35
N VAL A 65 11.54 -7.24 10.13
CA VAL A 65 12.53 -8.02 10.86
C VAL A 65 12.39 -9.50 10.53
N GLN A 66 13.52 -10.21 10.59
CA GLN A 66 13.57 -11.65 10.50
C GLN A 66 13.92 -12.22 11.87
N LEU A 67 12.96 -12.88 12.51
CA LEU A 67 13.15 -13.58 13.77
C LEU A 67 13.76 -14.98 13.53
N LYS A 68 14.65 -15.36 14.44
CA LYS A 68 15.28 -16.69 14.54
C LYS A 68 15.34 -17.07 16.02
N ASP A 69 16.53 -17.12 16.61
CA ASP A 69 16.76 -17.62 17.97
C ASP A 69 17.18 -16.53 18.97
N SER A 70 17.28 -15.28 18.53
CA SER A 70 17.74 -14.15 19.34
C SER A 70 16.75 -13.01 19.35
N GLU A 71 16.77 -12.24 20.44
CA GLU A 71 16.03 -10.99 20.54
C GLU A 71 16.39 -10.03 19.40
N VAL A 72 15.37 -9.40 18.82
CA VAL A 72 15.53 -8.35 17.80
C VAL A 72 14.79 -7.11 18.28
N SER A 73 15.43 -5.95 18.18
CA SER A 73 14.78 -4.68 18.48
C SER A 73 14.75 -3.78 17.25
N LEU A 74 13.68 -3.02 17.14
CA LEU A 74 13.43 -2.12 16.03
C LEU A 74 12.99 -0.76 16.58
N SER A 75 13.66 0.29 16.11
CA SER A 75 13.46 1.65 16.61
C SER A 75 12.73 2.52 15.59
N PHE A 76 11.83 3.37 16.09
CA PHE A 76 11.11 4.35 15.30
C PHE A 76 11.01 5.68 16.05
N ALA A 77 11.00 6.78 15.31
CA ALA A 77 10.74 8.10 15.85
C ALA A 77 9.23 8.40 15.78
N ILE A 78 8.68 8.98 16.84
CA ILE A 78 7.41 9.70 16.80
C ILE A 78 7.73 11.20 16.78
N GLY A 79 7.29 11.89 15.72
CA GLY A 79 7.47 13.32 15.54
C GLY A 79 6.63 14.17 16.51
N PRO A 80 6.79 15.51 16.48
CA PRO A 80 5.96 16.41 17.26
C PRO A 80 4.55 16.51 16.69
N ASN A 81 3.59 16.87 17.52
CA ASN A 81 2.20 17.19 17.15
C ASN A 81 1.34 16.02 16.63
N GLU A 82 1.77 14.77 16.83
CA GLU A 82 0.95 13.60 16.52
C GLU A 82 -0.19 13.47 17.52
N ARG A 83 -1.45 13.49 17.06
CA ARG A 83 -2.63 13.35 17.96
C ARG A 83 -2.92 11.90 18.33
N SER A 84 -2.51 11.00 17.46
CA SER A 84 -2.59 9.56 17.59
C SER A 84 -1.54 8.97 16.67
N MET A 85 -0.99 7.82 17.03
CA MET A 85 -0.11 7.06 16.15
C MET A 85 -0.47 5.59 16.31
N SER A 86 -0.48 4.85 15.21
CA SER A 86 -0.68 3.41 15.23
C SER A 86 0.49 2.68 14.63
N LEU A 87 0.61 1.40 14.95
CA LEU A 87 1.58 0.49 14.41
C LEU A 87 0.85 -0.81 14.09
N GLN A 88 0.90 -1.20 12.82
CA GLN A 88 0.48 -2.51 12.39
C GLN A 88 1.68 -3.43 12.42
N ILE A 89 1.55 -4.60 13.04
CA ILE A 89 2.56 -5.65 13.06
C ILE A 89 1.91 -6.90 12.47
N TRP A 90 2.50 -7.44 11.41
CA TRP A 90 2.00 -8.62 10.72
C TRP A 90 3.03 -9.74 10.72
N LYS A 91 2.58 -10.94 11.09
CA LYS A 91 3.36 -12.18 11.18
C LYS A 91 2.56 -13.36 10.65
N GLN A 92 3.21 -14.48 10.36
CA GLN A 92 2.49 -15.76 10.21
C GLN A 92 1.92 -16.18 11.55
N PHE A 93 0.63 -16.54 11.61
CA PHE A 93 -0.02 -16.91 12.88
C PHE A 93 0.75 -17.99 13.67
N SER A 94 1.43 -18.89 12.95
CA SER A 94 2.21 -20.00 13.52
C SER A 94 3.50 -19.62 14.25
N ASP A 95 3.92 -18.36 14.18
CA ASP A 95 5.13 -17.87 14.87
C ASP A 95 4.78 -17.33 16.26
N ASP A 96 5.41 -17.82 17.30
CA ASP A 96 5.20 -17.34 18.67
C ASP A 96 6.43 -16.56 19.15
N PHE A 97 6.19 -15.34 19.64
CA PHE A 97 7.21 -14.46 20.21
C PHE A 97 6.55 -13.43 21.15
N GLN A 98 7.34 -12.93 22.10
CA GLN A 98 6.91 -11.84 22.97
C GLN A 98 7.19 -10.49 22.33
N ILE A 99 6.32 -9.51 22.61
CA ILE A 99 6.51 -8.11 22.21
C ILE A 99 6.67 -7.26 23.46
N GLN A 100 7.74 -6.48 23.53
CA GLN A 100 7.87 -5.38 24.48
C GLN A 100 7.95 -4.05 23.74
N ILE A 101 7.37 -3.01 24.34
CA ILE A 101 7.46 -1.64 23.84
C ILE A 101 8.23 -0.81 24.85
N GLU A 102 9.26 -0.09 24.39
CA GLU A 102 10.10 0.80 25.17
C GLU A 102 9.80 2.27 24.81
N SER A 103 9.56 3.11 25.82
CA SER A 103 9.38 4.55 25.68
C SER A 103 10.72 5.28 25.50
N PRO A 104 10.71 6.57 25.08
CA PRO A 104 11.93 7.38 24.98
C PRO A 104 12.69 7.53 26.31
N SER A 105 11.99 7.42 27.44
CA SER A 105 12.57 7.45 28.78
C SER A 105 13.11 6.10 29.25
N GLY A 106 12.99 5.03 28.44
CA GLY A 106 13.45 3.68 28.75
C GLY A 106 12.48 2.84 29.58
N GLN A 107 11.25 3.33 29.83
CA GLN A 107 10.22 2.51 30.45
C GLN A 107 9.77 1.41 29.47
N ARG A 108 9.44 0.21 29.97
CA ARG A 108 9.01 -0.91 29.14
C ARG A 108 7.67 -1.46 29.60
N VAL A 109 6.88 -1.94 28.63
CA VAL A 109 5.71 -2.80 28.89
C VAL A 109 5.78 -4.04 28.00
N SER A 110 5.48 -5.21 28.57
CA SER A 110 5.24 -6.42 27.79
C SER A 110 3.81 -6.43 27.31
N VAL A 111 3.62 -6.57 26.00
CA VAL A 111 2.29 -6.71 25.42
C VAL A 111 1.81 -8.14 25.63
N ILE A 112 0.70 -8.27 26.34
CA ILE A 112 0.08 -9.56 26.64
C ILE A 112 -0.68 -10.02 25.39
N ARG A 113 -0.48 -11.28 25.01
CA ARG A 113 -1.24 -11.93 23.95
C ARG A 113 -2.60 -12.33 24.49
N GLU A 114 -3.60 -11.51 24.17
CA GLU A 114 -5.02 -11.84 24.38
C GLU A 114 -5.75 -11.62 23.06
N GLU A 115 -6.17 -12.70 22.43
CA GLU A 115 -6.81 -12.67 21.12
C GLU A 115 -8.23 -12.09 21.24
N GLU A 116 -8.63 -11.28 20.25
CA GLU A 116 -9.96 -10.65 20.14
C GLU A 116 -10.32 -9.63 21.24
N ASN A 117 -9.42 -9.34 22.19
CA ASN A 117 -9.63 -8.34 23.23
C ASN A 117 -8.56 -7.24 23.17
N ALA A 118 -9.02 -5.99 23.22
CA ALA A 118 -8.12 -4.86 23.30
C ALA A 118 -7.64 -4.65 24.74
N ILE A 119 -6.33 -4.68 24.95
CA ILE A 119 -5.70 -4.42 26.26
C ILE A 119 -5.09 -3.03 26.24
N SER A 120 -5.10 -2.36 27.40
CA SER A 120 -4.46 -1.05 27.53
C SER A 120 -3.35 -0.98 28.56
N TYR A 121 -2.27 -0.30 28.18
CA TYR A 121 -1.11 -0.04 29.03
C TYR A 121 -0.90 1.46 29.21
N ASN A 122 -0.30 1.83 30.33
CA ASN A 122 0.22 3.17 30.56
C ASN A 122 1.72 3.13 30.35
N LEU A 123 2.24 3.87 29.37
CA LEU A 123 3.67 3.93 29.08
C LEU A 123 4.09 5.35 28.71
N GLY A 124 4.99 5.94 29.49
CA GLY A 124 5.37 7.34 29.34
C GLY A 124 4.16 8.28 29.46
N GLY A 125 4.07 9.24 28.54
CA GLY A 125 2.94 10.17 28.39
C GLY A 125 1.69 9.56 27.74
N ASN A 126 1.73 8.29 27.35
CA ASN A 126 0.73 7.68 26.48
C ASN A 126 -0.06 6.54 27.14
N LYS A 127 -1.22 6.27 26.57
CA LYS A 127 -1.98 5.02 26.70
C LYS A 127 -1.70 4.23 25.44
N LEU A 128 -1.23 3.01 25.59
CA LEU A 128 -1.12 2.07 24.48
C LEU A 128 -2.37 1.20 24.47
N LEU A 129 -3.09 1.18 23.36
CA LEU A 129 -4.14 0.21 23.09
C LEU A 129 -3.56 -0.87 22.18
N THR A 130 -3.62 -2.13 22.59
CA THR A 130 -3.06 -3.26 21.84
C THR A 130 -4.16 -4.25 21.53
N PHE A 131 -4.14 -4.81 20.33
CA PHE A 131 -5.09 -5.82 19.87
C PHE A 131 -4.34 -6.93 19.14
N TYR A 132 -4.61 -8.19 19.51
CA TYR A 132 -4.19 -9.36 18.75
C TYR A 132 -5.40 -9.91 18.00
N GLY A 133 -5.34 -9.86 16.67
CA GLY A 133 -6.36 -10.49 15.84
C GLY A 133 -6.22 -12.01 15.84
N SER A 134 -7.32 -12.72 15.60
CA SER A 134 -7.26 -14.12 15.20
C SER A 134 -7.08 -14.23 13.68
N PRO A 135 -6.53 -15.35 13.18
CA PRO A 135 -6.54 -15.63 11.75
C PRO A 135 -7.99 -15.67 11.25
N THR A 136 -8.21 -15.09 10.07
CA THR A 136 -9.54 -15.05 9.47
C THR A 136 -9.72 -16.22 8.50
N PRO A 137 -10.94 -16.52 8.02
CA PRO A 137 -11.16 -17.55 7.00
C PRO A 137 -10.40 -17.34 5.67
N TYR A 138 -9.80 -16.15 5.46
CA TYR A 138 -9.17 -15.75 4.21
C TYR A 138 -7.65 -15.55 4.33
N THR A 139 -7.07 -15.57 5.53
CA THR A 139 -5.61 -15.40 5.70
C THR A 139 -5.08 -16.13 6.92
N THR A 140 -3.89 -16.73 6.78
CA THR A 140 -3.11 -17.32 7.87
C THR A 140 -2.21 -16.29 8.56
N SER A 141 -2.13 -15.08 8.02
CA SER A 141 -1.42 -13.96 8.64
C SER A 141 -2.22 -13.42 9.82
N GLN A 142 -1.50 -12.98 10.85
CA GLN A 142 -2.09 -12.39 12.05
C GLN A 142 -1.74 -10.91 12.12
N GLU A 143 -2.75 -10.07 12.38
CA GLU A 143 -2.58 -8.67 12.74
C GLU A 143 -2.34 -8.54 14.25
N ILE A 144 -1.34 -7.76 14.61
CA ILE A 144 -1.18 -7.19 15.94
C ILE A 144 -1.17 -5.68 15.75
N PHE A 145 -2.15 -5.02 16.36
CA PHE A 145 -2.34 -3.57 16.24
C PHE A 145 -1.97 -2.90 17.56
N VAL A 146 -1.21 -1.81 17.49
CA VAL A 146 -0.88 -0.97 18.65
C VAL A 146 -1.21 0.47 18.33
N GLU A 147 -1.90 1.17 19.23
CA GLU A 147 -2.22 2.59 19.10
C GLU A 147 -1.73 3.37 20.32
N TRP A 148 -0.98 4.43 20.06
CA TRP A 148 -0.54 5.43 21.02
C TRP A 148 -1.58 6.55 21.10
N ILE A 149 -2.16 6.70 22.28
CA ILE A 149 -3.15 7.74 22.59
C ILE A 149 -2.56 8.65 23.69
N PRO A 150 -2.56 9.98 23.53
CA PRO A 150 -2.11 10.91 24.57
C PRO A 150 -2.92 10.74 25.86
N ARG A 151 -2.30 10.95 27.03
CA ARG A 151 -3.00 10.85 28.33
C ARG A 151 -3.03 12.14 29.12
N GLY A 152 -4.01 12.20 30.02
CA GLY A 152 -4.18 13.32 30.96
C GLY A 152 -4.51 14.61 30.22
N ALA A 153 -3.74 15.65 30.48
CA ALA A 153 -3.91 16.96 29.82
C ALA A 153 -3.10 17.09 28.51
N GLN A 154 -2.45 16.02 28.05
CA GLN A 154 -1.65 16.05 26.81
C GLN A 154 -2.55 15.92 25.58
N THR A 155 -2.24 16.71 24.55
CA THR A 155 -2.95 16.69 23.26
C THR A 155 -2.24 15.84 22.21
N PHE A 156 -0.96 15.54 22.43
CA PHE A 156 -0.08 14.88 21.46
C PHE A 156 0.64 13.70 22.09
N VAL A 157 0.96 12.72 21.25
CA VAL A 157 1.73 11.54 21.62
C VAL A 157 3.13 11.97 22.00
N GLU A 158 3.69 11.34 23.04
CA GLU A 158 5.06 11.63 23.47
C GLU A 158 6.07 11.39 22.33
N THR A 159 6.73 12.47 21.93
CA THR A 159 7.76 12.46 20.88
C THR A 159 9.05 11.82 21.37
N GLY A 160 9.80 11.24 20.46
CA GLY A 160 11.10 10.64 20.73
C GLY A 160 11.29 9.31 20.03
N ILE A 161 12.37 8.61 20.38
CA ILE A 161 12.68 7.29 19.84
C ILE A 161 12.01 6.24 20.71
N TRP A 162 11.09 5.50 20.11
CA TRP A 162 10.43 4.34 20.67
C TRP A 162 11.08 3.07 20.13
N LYS A 163 10.98 1.97 20.87
CA LYS A 163 11.44 0.66 20.39
C LYS A 163 10.36 -0.40 20.54
N VAL A 164 10.28 -1.28 19.55
CA VAL A 164 9.60 -2.57 19.67
C VAL A 164 10.69 -3.64 19.79
N ILE A 165 10.54 -4.52 20.77
CA ILE A 165 11.49 -5.59 21.06
C ILE A 165 10.74 -6.90 20.91
N PHE A 166 11.29 -7.79 20.11
CA PHE A 166 10.76 -9.12 19.80
C PHE A 166 11.64 -10.18 20.42
N THR A 167 11.08 -11.02 21.28
CA THR A 167 11.79 -12.15 21.89
C THR A 167 11.19 -13.46 21.35
N PRO A 168 11.91 -14.18 20.45
CA PRO A 168 11.42 -15.43 19.87
C PRO A 168 11.08 -16.51 20.91
N GLU A 169 9.99 -17.24 20.70
CA GLU A 169 9.62 -18.42 21.50
C GLU A 169 9.54 -19.69 20.63
N SER A 170 8.75 -19.65 19.56
CA SER A 170 8.62 -20.75 18.58
C SER A 170 8.41 -20.19 17.18
N ILE A 171 9.46 -20.14 16.38
CA ILE A 171 9.44 -19.50 15.06
C ILE A 171 9.46 -20.55 13.94
N LYS A 172 8.58 -20.40 12.95
CA LYS A 172 8.54 -21.19 11.71
C LYS A 172 8.95 -20.37 10.50
N ASP A 173 8.32 -19.21 10.27
CA ASP A 173 8.65 -18.31 9.16
C ASP A 173 9.56 -17.18 9.64
N GLY A 174 9.13 -16.48 10.70
CA GLY A 174 9.90 -15.45 11.38
C GLY A 174 9.91 -14.09 10.69
N THR A 175 9.27 -13.93 9.53
CA THR A 175 9.10 -12.63 8.91
C THR A 175 8.05 -11.83 9.67
N VAL A 176 8.44 -10.66 10.17
CA VAL A 176 7.52 -9.72 10.82
C VAL A 176 7.61 -8.39 10.09
N ASN A 177 6.51 -7.96 9.51
CA ASN A 177 6.40 -6.66 8.84
C ASN A 177 5.70 -5.67 9.76
N LEU A 178 6.15 -4.42 9.72
CA LEU A 178 5.63 -3.34 10.53
C LEU A 178 5.30 -2.15 9.65
N TRP A 179 4.08 -1.62 9.76
CA TRP A 179 3.70 -0.38 9.09
C TRP A 179 3.20 0.68 10.06
N LEU A 180 3.69 1.90 9.83
CA LEU A 180 3.18 3.13 10.42
C LEU A 180 2.06 3.70 9.51
N PRO A 181 1.27 4.68 9.98
CA PRO A 181 0.29 5.37 9.15
C PRO A 181 0.97 6.08 7.98
N THR A 182 0.19 6.48 6.98
CA THR A 182 0.75 7.11 5.78
C THR A 182 1.38 8.48 6.07
N ILE A 183 2.20 8.96 5.13
CA ILE A 183 2.80 10.29 5.17
C ILE A 183 1.76 11.42 5.32
N GLU A 184 0.56 11.25 4.80
CA GLU A 184 -0.53 12.24 4.98
C GLU A 184 -1.07 12.27 6.41
N ALA A 185 -0.91 11.18 7.17
CA ALA A 185 -1.37 11.07 8.55
C ALA A 185 -0.32 11.53 9.57
N VAL A 186 0.96 11.15 9.41
CA VAL A 186 2.04 11.36 10.42
C VAL A 186 3.28 12.10 9.88
N GLY A 187 3.27 12.53 8.62
CA GLY A 187 4.40 13.25 8.02
C GLY A 187 5.69 12.44 7.95
N LEU A 188 6.84 13.11 7.76
CA LEU A 188 8.16 12.46 7.63
C LEU A 188 8.99 12.46 8.93
N SER A 189 8.57 13.24 9.93
CA SER A 189 9.26 13.28 11.24
C SER A 189 9.01 12.02 12.05
N THR A 190 7.86 11.37 11.81
CA THR A 190 7.53 10.04 12.32
C THR A 190 8.07 9.01 11.32
N GLY A 191 8.64 7.90 11.79
CA GLY A 191 9.22 6.90 10.89
C GLY A 191 10.25 5.97 11.52
N PHE A 192 10.48 4.84 10.88
CA PHE A 192 11.50 3.87 11.30
C PHE A 192 12.91 4.42 11.10
N LEU A 193 13.82 4.10 12.03
CA LEU A 193 15.23 4.46 11.92
C LEU A 193 16.00 3.55 10.96
N THR A 194 15.51 2.31 10.78
CA THR A 194 16.00 1.32 9.82
C THR A 194 14.82 0.79 9.00
N PRO A 195 14.34 1.57 8.00
CA PRO A 195 13.18 1.18 7.19
C PRO A 195 13.54 0.08 6.17
N GLU A 196 12.53 -0.69 5.77
CA GLU A 196 12.59 -1.59 4.62
C GLU A 196 12.03 -0.84 3.39
N PRO A 197 12.83 -0.58 2.34
CA PRO A 197 12.40 0.20 1.19
C PRO A 197 11.32 -0.48 0.33
N GLU A 198 11.25 -1.80 0.35
CA GLU A 198 10.27 -2.59 -0.41
C GLU A 198 8.98 -2.81 0.40
N THR A 199 7.92 -3.30 -0.25
CA THR A 199 6.58 -3.51 0.34
C THR A 199 6.00 -2.23 0.99
N THR A 200 6.16 -1.12 0.28
CA THR A 200 5.60 0.21 0.60
C THR A 200 4.38 0.55 -0.26
N LEU A 201 3.81 -0.45 -0.93
CA LEU A 201 2.48 -0.34 -1.55
C LEU A 201 1.46 0.04 -0.49
N THR A 202 0.41 0.79 -0.85
CA THR A 202 -0.72 1.01 0.05
C THR A 202 -1.83 0.00 -0.21
N VAL A 203 -2.62 -0.35 0.79
CA VAL A 203 -3.88 -1.09 0.62
C VAL A 203 -4.92 -0.15 0.00
N PRO A 204 -5.62 -0.52 -1.09
CA PRO A 204 -5.78 -1.86 -1.66
C PRO A 204 -4.96 -2.12 -2.94
N SER A 205 -3.86 -1.42 -3.16
CA SER A 205 -3.06 -1.55 -4.38
C SER A 205 -2.37 -2.92 -4.51
N ALA A 206 -2.34 -3.72 -3.44
CA ALA A 206 -1.94 -5.12 -3.47
C ALA A 206 -3.07 -6.07 -3.89
N ALA A 207 -4.31 -5.61 -4.12
CA ALA A 207 -5.41 -6.44 -4.62
C ALA A 207 -5.03 -7.22 -5.89
N ARG A 208 -5.68 -8.38 -6.09
CA ARG A 208 -5.50 -9.15 -7.32
C ARG A 208 -6.38 -8.55 -8.42
N ASN A 209 -6.04 -8.87 -9.66
CA ASN A 209 -6.77 -8.48 -10.86
C ASN A 209 -6.93 -6.97 -11.13
N VAL A 210 -6.33 -6.10 -10.31
CA VAL A 210 -6.25 -4.65 -10.58
C VAL A 210 -4.97 -4.29 -11.32
N ILE A 211 -4.93 -3.10 -11.91
CA ILE A 211 -3.71 -2.52 -12.46
C ILE A 211 -3.13 -1.56 -11.42
N THR A 212 -2.08 -1.99 -10.73
CA THR A 212 -1.39 -1.16 -9.74
C THR A 212 -0.41 -0.23 -10.44
N VAL A 213 -0.52 1.07 -10.16
CA VAL A 213 0.17 2.12 -10.91
C VAL A 213 1.12 2.91 -10.00
N GLY A 214 2.41 2.78 -10.25
CA GLY A 214 3.43 3.64 -9.65
C GLY A 214 3.68 4.91 -10.46
N ALA A 215 4.56 5.78 -9.96
CA ALA A 215 4.85 7.08 -10.56
C ALA A 215 6.30 7.21 -11.02
N TYR A 216 6.50 7.88 -12.15
CA TYR A 216 7.80 8.35 -12.59
C TYR A 216 7.74 9.80 -13.08
N ARG A 217 8.92 10.42 -13.23
CA ARG A 217 9.09 11.76 -13.80
C ARG A 217 9.27 11.67 -15.31
N SER A 218 8.34 12.28 -16.07
CA SER A 218 8.35 12.26 -17.53
C SER A 218 9.55 12.95 -18.17
N GLU A 219 10.08 14.01 -17.56
CA GLU A 219 11.14 14.82 -18.18
C GLU A 219 12.50 14.11 -18.22
N THR A 220 12.73 13.18 -17.29
CA THR A 220 14.02 12.52 -17.07
C THR A 220 13.94 11.01 -17.15
N ASP A 221 12.73 10.45 -17.34
CA ASP A 221 12.46 9.01 -17.23
C ASP A 221 13.00 8.41 -15.92
N SER A 222 12.96 9.17 -14.82
CA SER A 222 13.44 8.71 -13.52
C SER A 222 12.28 8.28 -12.64
N MET A 223 12.44 7.16 -11.92
CA MET A 223 11.47 6.69 -10.93
C MET A 223 11.20 7.77 -9.87
N ALA A 224 9.94 7.93 -9.45
CA ALA A 224 9.61 8.83 -8.35
C ALA A 224 9.94 8.17 -7.01
N SER A 225 10.73 8.83 -6.17
CA SER A 225 11.22 8.26 -4.90
C SER A 225 10.09 7.83 -3.96
N PHE A 226 9.02 8.62 -3.91
CA PHE A 226 7.82 8.38 -3.11
C PHE A 226 6.95 7.22 -3.62
N SER A 227 7.10 6.79 -4.88
CA SER A 227 6.20 5.78 -5.45
C SER A 227 6.29 4.48 -4.64
N GLY A 228 5.15 3.99 -4.15
CA GLY A 228 5.07 2.73 -3.42
C GLY A 228 5.64 1.57 -4.24
N ARG A 229 6.40 0.70 -3.58
CA ARG A 229 7.20 -0.37 -4.16
C ARG A 229 6.73 -1.72 -3.66
N GLY A 230 6.71 -2.71 -4.54
CA GLY A 230 6.47 -4.11 -4.18
C GLY A 230 7.70 -4.74 -3.53
N ASN A 231 7.86 -6.06 -3.54
CA ASN A 231 6.79 -7.02 -3.83
C ASN A 231 5.72 -6.96 -2.72
N THR A 232 4.55 -7.55 -2.98
CA THR A 232 3.58 -7.80 -1.92
C THR A 232 4.16 -8.78 -0.90
N THR A 233 3.58 -8.85 0.30
CA THR A 233 4.04 -9.80 1.33
C THR A 233 3.87 -11.26 0.90
N ASP A 234 2.91 -11.56 0.03
CA ASP A 234 2.75 -12.85 -0.66
C ASP A 234 3.62 -13.01 -1.93
N ARG A 235 4.64 -12.16 -2.08
CA ARG A 235 5.72 -12.23 -3.08
C ARG A 235 5.31 -12.02 -4.54
N ARG A 236 4.21 -11.29 -4.80
CA ARG A 236 3.85 -10.90 -6.16
C ARG A 236 4.61 -9.67 -6.59
N TYR A 237 5.10 -9.70 -7.84
CA TYR A 237 5.69 -8.53 -8.47
C TYR A 237 4.64 -7.43 -8.65
N MET A 238 4.94 -6.28 -8.05
CA MET A 238 4.14 -5.07 -8.05
C MET A 238 5.08 -3.85 -8.04
N PRO A 239 4.67 -2.66 -8.55
CA PRO A 239 3.39 -2.37 -9.19
C PRO A 239 3.20 -3.14 -10.51
N THR A 240 2.05 -2.99 -11.17
CA THR A 240 1.89 -3.55 -12.52
C THR A 240 2.76 -2.78 -13.52
N LEU A 241 2.67 -1.46 -13.49
CA LEU A 241 3.48 -0.57 -14.34
C LEU A 241 3.54 0.83 -13.70
N VAL A 242 4.30 1.73 -14.29
CA VAL A 242 4.39 3.13 -13.86
C VAL A 242 3.88 4.09 -14.93
N ALA A 243 3.38 5.25 -14.50
CA ALA A 243 2.94 6.33 -15.39
C ALA A 243 3.47 7.69 -14.90
N PRO A 244 3.43 8.75 -15.74
CA PRO A 244 3.85 10.08 -15.32
C PRO A 244 3.07 10.55 -14.09
N GLY A 245 3.78 10.88 -13.01
CA GLY A 245 3.16 11.26 -11.74
C GLY A 245 3.87 12.39 -11.01
N VAL A 246 4.83 13.06 -11.66
CA VAL A 246 5.62 14.13 -11.04
C VAL A 246 5.50 15.41 -11.86
N GLY A 247 5.06 16.49 -11.22
CA GLY A 247 4.99 17.81 -11.86
C GLY A 247 3.91 17.95 -12.94
N ILE A 248 2.89 17.07 -12.94
CA ILE A 248 1.88 17.00 -14.00
C ILE A 248 0.89 18.16 -13.88
N THR A 249 0.67 18.86 -14.98
CA THR A 249 -0.35 19.91 -15.08
C THR A 249 -1.74 19.29 -15.21
N THR A 250 -2.63 19.59 -14.26
CA THR A 250 -4.01 19.08 -14.23
C THR A 250 -5.00 20.15 -13.80
N ALA A 251 -6.29 19.90 -13.99
CA ALA A 251 -7.35 20.81 -13.58
C ALA A 251 -7.41 20.97 -12.05
N ILE A 252 -7.70 22.17 -11.58
CA ILE A 252 -7.84 22.49 -10.15
C ILE A 252 -9.20 23.14 -9.84
N PRO A 253 -9.68 23.06 -8.58
CA PRO A 253 -10.92 23.73 -8.17
C PRO A 253 -10.89 25.24 -8.47
N GLY A 254 -12.03 25.80 -8.87
CA GLY A 254 -12.16 27.22 -9.24
C GLY A 254 -11.92 27.54 -10.71
N GLY A 255 -11.58 26.54 -11.52
CA GLY A 255 -11.27 26.71 -12.94
C GLY A 255 -9.79 27.04 -13.14
N GLY A 256 -9.15 26.37 -14.10
CA GLY A 256 -7.72 26.54 -14.41
C GLY A 256 -6.91 25.27 -14.19
N TYR A 257 -5.59 25.42 -14.29
CA TYR A 257 -4.63 24.32 -14.27
C TYR A 257 -3.52 24.58 -13.25
N GLY A 258 -3.05 23.53 -12.62
CA GLY A 258 -1.93 23.57 -11.67
C GLY A 258 -1.13 22.28 -11.68
N SER A 259 0.11 22.37 -11.23
CA SER A 259 1.00 21.20 -11.12
C SER A 259 0.66 20.35 -9.90
N ARG A 260 0.67 19.03 -10.06
CA ARG A 260 0.44 18.02 -9.00
C ARG A 260 1.44 16.87 -9.14
N THR A 261 1.74 16.25 -8.01
CA THR A 261 2.66 15.12 -7.89
C THR A 261 2.03 14.05 -7.00
N GLY A 262 2.19 12.78 -7.37
CA GLY A 262 1.72 11.62 -6.62
C GLY A 262 1.34 10.45 -7.52
N THR A 263 1.31 9.23 -6.97
CA THR A 263 0.78 8.06 -7.70
C THR A 263 -0.71 8.22 -8.02
N SER A 264 -1.42 9.01 -7.21
CA SER A 264 -2.78 9.50 -7.47
C SER A 264 -2.94 10.27 -8.79
N ILE A 265 -1.85 10.80 -9.34
CA ILE A 265 -1.80 11.50 -10.63
C ILE A 265 -1.36 10.58 -11.77
N ALA A 266 -0.60 9.52 -11.45
CA ALA A 266 -0.18 8.50 -12.40
C ALA A 266 -1.32 7.53 -12.77
N ALA A 267 -2.09 7.04 -11.80
CA ALA A 267 -3.19 6.08 -12.02
C ALA A 267 -4.24 6.54 -13.06
N PRO A 268 -4.62 7.83 -13.15
CA PRO A 268 -5.52 8.32 -14.19
C PRO A 268 -4.99 8.16 -15.63
N PHE A 269 -3.67 8.22 -15.87
CA PHE A 269 -3.12 7.98 -17.22
C PHE A 269 -3.40 6.55 -17.69
N VAL A 270 -3.26 5.59 -16.78
CA VAL A 270 -3.53 4.18 -17.06
C VAL A 270 -5.03 3.94 -17.20
N THR A 271 -5.84 4.57 -16.34
CA THR A 271 -7.31 4.51 -16.43
C THR A 271 -7.80 5.04 -17.78
N GLY A 272 -7.32 6.20 -18.22
CA GLY A 272 -7.65 6.76 -19.53
C GLY A 272 -7.17 5.89 -20.70
N SER A 273 -5.99 5.29 -20.57
CA SER A 273 -5.46 4.33 -21.56
C SER A 273 -6.35 3.09 -21.68
N ALA A 274 -6.78 2.53 -20.55
CA ALA A 274 -7.73 1.41 -20.52
C ALA A 274 -9.08 1.80 -21.16
N ALA A 275 -9.58 3.02 -20.92
CA ALA A 275 -10.81 3.51 -21.55
C ALA A 275 -10.67 3.58 -23.09
N LEU A 276 -9.54 4.08 -23.60
CA LEU A 276 -9.28 4.12 -25.05
C LEU A 276 -9.14 2.71 -25.65
N MET A 277 -8.52 1.78 -24.93
CA MET A 277 -8.48 0.37 -25.35
C MET A 277 -9.87 -0.24 -25.39
N MET A 278 -10.73 0.01 -24.40
CA MET A 278 -12.12 -0.43 -24.40
C MET A 278 -12.96 0.22 -25.50
N GLU A 279 -12.70 1.48 -25.85
CA GLU A 279 -13.33 2.12 -27.01
C GLU A 279 -12.97 1.37 -28.30
N TRP A 280 -11.67 1.13 -28.52
CA TRP A 280 -11.19 0.38 -29.68
C TRP A 280 -11.76 -1.04 -29.73
N GLY A 281 -11.72 -1.78 -28.62
CA GLY A 281 -12.14 -3.18 -28.58
C GLY A 281 -13.66 -3.33 -28.58
N ILE A 282 -14.32 -2.74 -27.58
CA ILE A 282 -15.73 -3.00 -27.27
C ILE A 282 -16.65 -2.11 -28.10
N VAL A 283 -16.39 -0.80 -28.16
CA VAL A 283 -17.29 0.16 -28.83
C VAL A 283 -17.16 0.06 -30.35
N ARG A 284 -15.93 -0.06 -30.88
CA ARG A 284 -15.68 -0.20 -32.32
C ARG A 284 -15.72 -1.65 -32.82
N GLY A 285 -15.95 -2.61 -31.93
CA GLY A 285 -16.21 -4.01 -32.29
C GLY A 285 -14.98 -4.84 -32.69
N ASN A 286 -13.75 -4.39 -32.42
CA ASN A 286 -12.54 -5.17 -32.73
C ASN A 286 -12.32 -6.33 -31.75
N ASP A 287 -12.71 -6.17 -30.48
CA ASP A 287 -12.58 -7.17 -29.42
C ASP A 287 -13.59 -6.90 -28.29
N PRO A 288 -14.77 -7.53 -28.31
CA PRO A 288 -15.82 -7.31 -27.30
C PRO A 288 -15.43 -7.69 -25.87
N TYR A 289 -14.31 -8.40 -25.70
CA TYR A 289 -13.82 -8.93 -24.42
C TYR A 289 -12.57 -8.22 -23.90
N LEU A 290 -12.21 -7.07 -24.47
CA LEU A 290 -11.03 -6.29 -24.10
C LEU A 290 -11.26 -5.49 -22.80
N TYR A 291 -11.23 -6.16 -21.65
CA TYR A 291 -11.37 -5.57 -20.31
C TYR A 291 -10.64 -6.43 -19.25
N GLY A 292 -10.70 -6.03 -17.97
CA GLY A 292 -10.06 -6.73 -16.85
C GLY A 292 -8.59 -7.09 -17.09
N GLU A 293 -8.24 -8.34 -16.75
CA GLU A 293 -6.89 -8.89 -16.94
C GLU A 293 -6.41 -8.89 -18.40
N LYS A 294 -7.32 -8.90 -19.38
CA LYS A 294 -6.94 -8.85 -20.80
C LYS A 294 -6.31 -7.49 -21.15
N ILE A 295 -6.89 -6.39 -20.66
CA ILE A 295 -6.29 -5.06 -20.80
C ILE A 295 -4.97 -5.00 -20.05
N LYS A 296 -4.92 -5.51 -18.82
CA LYS A 296 -3.69 -5.57 -18.03
C LYS A 296 -2.55 -6.29 -18.77
N ALA A 297 -2.83 -7.44 -19.37
CA ALA A 297 -1.85 -8.21 -20.14
C ALA A 297 -1.28 -7.42 -21.33
N TYR A 298 -2.14 -6.70 -22.05
CA TYR A 298 -1.70 -5.86 -23.16
C TYR A 298 -0.91 -4.63 -22.72
N LEU A 299 -1.28 -4.01 -21.60
CA LEU A 299 -0.52 -2.91 -20.99
C LEU A 299 0.86 -3.37 -20.51
N ILE A 300 0.95 -4.57 -19.93
CA ILE A 300 2.23 -5.20 -19.56
C ILE A 300 3.08 -5.44 -20.80
N ARG A 301 2.51 -6.05 -21.85
CA ARG A 301 3.23 -6.34 -23.11
C ARG A 301 3.76 -5.06 -23.77
N GLY A 302 2.98 -3.99 -23.74
CA GLY A 302 3.34 -2.71 -24.34
C GLY A 302 4.20 -1.82 -23.44
N ALA A 303 4.44 -2.20 -22.18
CA ALA A 303 5.21 -1.38 -21.26
C ALA A 303 6.65 -1.17 -21.78
N ARG A 304 7.11 0.07 -21.75
CA ARG A 304 8.47 0.43 -22.18
C ARG A 304 9.44 0.39 -21.00
N ALA A 305 10.71 0.12 -21.27
CA ALA A 305 11.75 0.27 -20.26
C ALA A 305 11.86 1.73 -19.77
N LEU A 306 12.29 1.87 -18.52
CA LEU A 306 12.56 3.13 -17.84
C LEU A 306 14.07 3.23 -17.57
N LEU A 307 14.63 4.43 -17.63
CA LEU A 307 16.07 4.64 -17.48
C LEU A 307 16.55 4.17 -16.09
N GLY A 308 17.65 3.44 -16.05
CA GLY A 308 18.26 2.94 -14.81
C GLY A 308 17.74 1.58 -14.34
N PHE A 309 16.91 0.89 -15.15
CA PHE A 309 16.41 -0.45 -14.85
C PHE A 309 16.71 -1.39 -16.03
N GLU A 310 17.29 -2.55 -15.72
CA GLU A 310 17.67 -3.57 -16.71
C GLU A 310 16.80 -4.84 -16.63
N GLU A 311 16.17 -5.09 -15.48
CA GLU A 311 15.38 -6.28 -15.22
C GLU A 311 13.90 -5.96 -14.99
N TYR A 312 13.04 -6.78 -15.61
CA TYR A 312 11.59 -6.68 -15.53
C TYR A 312 10.95 -8.07 -15.38
N PRO A 313 9.89 -8.21 -14.57
CA PRO A 313 9.35 -7.18 -13.68
C PRO A 313 10.29 -6.94 -12.48
N ASN A 314 10.21 -5.75 -11.89
CA ASN A 314 10.90 -5.45 -10.63
C ASN A 314 9.96 -4.72 -9.64
N PRO A 315 10.31 -4.70 -8.34
CA PRO A 315 9.49 -4.07 -7.29
C PRO A 315 9.18 -2.58 -7.44
N GLN A 316 9.96 -1.85 -8.24
CA GLN A 316 9.81 -0.39 -8.36
C GLN A 316 8.95 -0.02 -9.56
N THR A 317 9.30 -0.53 -10.75
CA THR A 317 8.64 -0.14 -12.00
C THR A 317 7.61 -1.15 -12.47
N GLY A 318 7.48 -2.30 -11.81
CA GLY A 318 6.68 -3.40 -12.33
C GLY A 318 7.23 -3.86 -13.67
N TRP A 319 6.36 -3.90 -14.68
CA TRP A 319 6.70 -4.26 -16.05
C TRP A 319 7.24 -3.11 -16.90
N GLY A 320 7.35 -1.90 -16.34
CA GLY A 320 7.89 -0.73 -17.02
C GLY A 320 6.92 0.44 -17.07
N ALA A 321 7.20 1.42 -17.92
CA ALA A 321 6.36 2.60 -18.08
C ALA A 321 5.24 2.39 -19.10
N LEU A 322 4.08 2.97 -18.83
CA LEU A 322 2.92 2.96 -19.72
C LEU A 322 3.29 3.42 -21.14
N CYS A 323 2.98 2.62 -22.15
CA CYS A 323 2.99 3.00 -23.55
C CYS A 323 1.73 2.48 -24.25
N LEU A 324 0.70 3.33 -24.34
CA LEU A 324 -0.59 2.93 -24.92
C LEU A 324 -0.47 2.48 -26.38
N ARG A 325 0.35 3.14 -27.19
CA ARG A 325 0.55 2.78 -28.60
C ARG A 325 0.97 1.33 -28.76
N ASP A 326 1.95 0.90 -27.97
CA ASP A 326 2.52 -0.45 -28.07
C ASP A 326 1.68 -1.47 -27.28
N SER A 327 0.70 -1.00 -26.50
CA SER A 327 -0.29 -1.81 -25.79
C SER A 327 -1.52 -2.15 -26.62
N LEU A 328 -1.78 -1.43 -27.72
CA LEU A 328 -2.93 -1.76 -28.57
C LEU A 328 -2.76 -3.15 -29.22
N PRO A 329 -3.81 -3.97 -29.28
CA PRO A 329 -3.76 -5.30 -29.88
C PRO A 329 -3.98 -5.23 -31.40
N VAL A 330 -3.11 -4.47 -32.07
CA VAL A 330 -3.11 -4.21 -33.52
C VAL A 330 -1.98 -4.93 -34.23
#